data_AF-A0A356ZAI6-F1
#
_entry.id   AF-A0A356ZAI6-F1
#
_cell.length_a   1.000
_cell.length_b   1.000
_cell.length_c   1.000
_cell.angle_alpha   90.00
_cell.angle_beta   90.00
_cell.angle_gamma   90.00
#
_symmetry.space_group_name_H-M   'P 1'
#
loop_
_entity.id
_entity.type
_entity.pdbx_description
1 polymer ?
#
loop_
_entity_poly.entity_id
_entity_poly.type
_entity_poly.pdbx_seq_one_letter_code
_entity_poly.pdbx_strand_id
1 'polypeptide(L)'
;MRLKASFLPAISNKAKKHIWQEIKGWRLLWMTNKELTEIAEKYNPVIGGWLNYYGKYGRAELSKVLDSVNRHLCHWIRRKYKRYKHKPYQARCLLKKISLGNRDLFAHWKVGILPSAG
;
A
#
# COMPACT_ATOMS: atom_id res chain seq x y z
N MET A 1 -37.93 -8.27 -18.65
CA MET A 1 -36.79 -9.19 -18.46
C MET A 1 -35.72 -8.47 -17.66
N ARG A 2 -35.46 -8.90 -16.42
CA ARG A 2 -34.61 -8.19 -15.42
C ARG A 2 -33.12 -8.35 -15.75
N LEU A 3 -32.37 -7.25 -15.64
CA LEU A 3 -30.95 -7.14 -15.93
C LEU A 3 -30.11 -8.14 -15.11
N LYS A 4 -29.19 -8.85 -15.78
CA LYS A 4 -28.19 -9.74 -15.15
C LYS A 4 -27.37 -8.95 -14.13
N ALA A 5 -27.37 -9.39 -12.88
CA ALA A 5 -26.32 -9.05 -11.93
C ALA A 5 -25.01 -9.68 -12.44
N SER A 6 -24.26 -8.94 -13.24
CA SER A 6 -22.91 -9.35 -13.65
C SER A 6 -22.03 -9.39 -12.41
N PHE A 7 -21.63 -10.59 -12.00
CA PHE A 7 -20.61 -10.85 -10.99
C PHE A 7 -19.36 -10.02 -11.29
N LEU A 8 -19.24 -8.82 -10.72
CA LEU A 8 -17.96 -8.11 -10.69
C LEU A 8 -17.03 -8.99 -9.87
N PRO A 9 -15.93 -9.53 -10.43
CA PRO A 9 -15.05 -10.37 -9.65
C PRO A 9 -14.38 -9.49 -8.61
N ALA A 10 -14.94 -9.50 -7.39
CA ALA A 10 -14.19 -9.12 -6.21
C ALA A 10 -12.86 -9.88 -6.26
N ILE A 11 -11.74 -9.18 -6.06
CA ILE A 11 -10.41 -9.77 -6.09
C ILE A 11 -10.40 -11.09 -5.31
N SER A 12 -10.05 -12.18 -6.00
CA SER A 12 -10.13 -13.51 -5.40
C SER A 12 -9.19 -13.64 -4.19
N ASN A 13 -9.53 -14.49 -3.23
CA ASN A 13 -8.66 -14.73 -2.07
C ASN A 13 -7.26 -15.20 -2.48
N LYS A 14 -7.15 -15.95 -3.60
CA LYS A 14 -5.87 -16.36 -4.19
C LYS A 14 -5.05 -15.14 -4.63
N ALA A 15 -5.67 -14.19 -5.32
CA ALA A 15 -5.01 -12.96 -5.75
C ALA A 15 -4.60 -12.08 -4.55
N LYS A 16 -5.46 -11.91 -3.54
CA LYS A 16 -5.09 -11.19 -2.30
C LYS A 16 -3.87 -11.81 -1.63
N LYS A 17 -3.87 -13.15 -1.49
CA LYS A 17 -2.76 -13.91 -0.90
C LYS A 17 -1.47 -13.71 -1.70
N HIS A 18 -1.54 -13.76 -3.03
CA HIS A 18 -0.40 -13.51 -3.90
C HIS A 18 0.19 -12.11 -3.66
N ILE A 19 -0.64 -11.08 -3.68
CA ILE A 19 -0.19 -9.70 -3.44
C ILE A 19 0.46 -9.56 -2.05
N TRP A 20 -0.13 -10.17 -1.02
CA TRP A 20 0.47 -10.14 0.32
C TRP A 20 1.82 -10.84 0.39
N GLN A 21 1.99 -11.97 -0.29
CA GLN A 21 3.29 -12.65 -0.36
C GLN A 21 4.32 -11.80 -1.08
N GLU A 22 3.93 -11.15 -2.18
CA GLU A 22 4.79 -10.22 -2.93
C GLU A 22 5.29 -9.08 -2.03
N ILE A 23 4.37 -8.39 -1.34
CA ILE A 23 4.70 -7.29 -0.42
C ILE A 23 5.61 -7.76 0.72
N LYS A 24 5.34 -8.95 1.28
CA LYS A 24 6.20 -9.54 2.32
C LYS A 24 7.61 -9.85 1.75
N GLY A 25 7.67 -10.31 0.51
CA GLY A 25 8.91 -10.62 -0.23
C GLY A 25 9.80 -9.40 -0.47
N TRP A 26 9.23 -8.20 -0.53
CA TRP A 26 10.00 -6.95 -0.66
C TRP A 26 10.93 -6.67 0.52
N ARG A 27 10.68 -7.29 1.68
CA ARG A 27 11.48 -7.12 2.91
C ARG A 27 11.70 -5.65 3.27
N LEU A 28 10.68 -4.80 3.08
CA LEU A 28 10.79 -3.33 3.25
C LEU A 28 11.43 -2.92 4.57
N LEU A 29 11.18 -3.64 5.66
CA LEU A 29 11.78 -3.36 6.97
C LEU A 29 13.32 -3.31 6.96
N TRP A 30 13.97 -3.99 6.02
CA TRP A 30 15.42 -4.12 5.92
C TRP A 30 16.06 -3.05 5.03
N MET A 31 15.25 -2.28 4.28
CA MET A 31 15.71 -1.24 3.36
C MET A 31 15.98 0.09 4.08
N THR A 32 16.59 0.07 5.27
CA THR A 32 16.78 1.28 6.08
C THR A 32 17.79 2.27 5.48
N ASN A 33 18.65 1.81 4.58
CA ASN A 33 19.60 2.61 3.83
C ASN A 33 18.98 3.31 2.60
N LYS A 34 17.72 2.97 2.26
CA LYS A 34 17.00 3.57 1.13
C LYS A 34 16.15 4.74 1.56
N GLU A 35 15.92 5.69 0.68
CA GLU A 35 14.92 6.73 0.83
C GLU A 35 13.53 6.26 0.40
N LEU A 36 12.51 6.98 0.88
CA LEU A 36 11.12 6.65 0.57
C LEU A 36 10.84 6.77 -0.94
N THR A 37 11.50 7.70 -1.63
CA THR A 37 11.47 7.87 -3.09
C THR A 37 12.04 6.66 -3.82
N GLU A 38 13.20 6.15 -3.41
CA GLU A 38 13.79 4.95 -4.01
C GLU A 38 12.91 3.71 -3.82
N ILE A 39 12.25 3.60 -2.65
CA ILE A 39 11.27 2.53 -2.40
C ILE A 39 10.08 2.67 -3.35
N ALA A 40 9.60 3.90 -3.53
CA ALA A 40 8.48 4.18 -4.41
C ALA A 40 8.81 3.86 -5.89
N GLU A 41 9.94 4.36 -6.40
CA GLU A 41 10.43 4.08 -7.76
C GLU A 41 10.50 2.57 -8.03
N LYS A 42 11.02 1.81 -7.07
CA LYS A 42 11.18 0.37 -7.19
C LYS A 42 9.85 -0.39 -7.28
N TYR A 43 8.84 0.01 -6.52
CA TYR A 43 7.62 -0.80 -6.36
C TYR A 43 6.37 -0.22 -7.02
N ASN A 44 6.40 1.04 -7.46
CA ASN A 44 5.30 1.67 -8.18
C ASN A 44 4.89 0.92 -9.45
N PRO A 45 5.79 0.33 -10.27
CA PRO A 45 5.36 -0.47 -11.42
C PRO A 45 4.47 -1.66 -11.03
N VAL A 46 4.81 -2.35 -9.94
CA VAL A 46 4.05 -3.51 -9.43
C VAL A 46 2.71 -3.06 -8.84
N ILE A 47 2.71 -2.00 -8.04
CA ILE A 47 1.49 -1.41 -7.44
C ILE A 47 0.55 -0.91 -8.55
N GLY A 48 1.10 -0.23 -9.55
CA GLY A 48 0.38 0.25 -10.73
C GLY A 48 -0.25 -0.88 -11.54
N GLY A 49 0.47 -2.00 -11.72
CA GLY A 49 -0.06 -3.21 -12.34
C GLY A 49 -1.29 -3.76 -11.61
N TRP A 50 -1.24 -3.84 -10.27
CA TRP A 50 -2.40 -4.26 -9.48
C TRP A 50 -3.58 -3.29 -9.57
N LEU A 51 -3.31 -1.98 -9.55
CA LEU A 51 -4.34 -0.95 -9.72
C LEU A 51 -5.01 -1.05 -11.10
N ASN A 52 -4.23 -1.23 -12.16
CA ASN A 52 -4.76 -1.35 -13.51
C ASN A 52 -5.60 -2.63 -13.69
N TYR A 53 -5.11 -3.75 -13.16
CA TYR A 53 -5.77 -5.05 -13.32
C TYR A 53 -7.00 -5.23 -12.41
N TYR A 54 -6.86 -4.92 -11.12
CA TYR A 54 -7.91 -5.18 -10.12
C TYR A 54 -8.80 -3.95 -9.83
N GLY A 55 -8.38 -2.74 -10.21
CA GLY A 55 -9.06 -1.50 -9.84
C GLY A 55 -10.48 -1.36 -10.37
N LYS A 56 -10.80 -2.01 -11.50
CA LYS A 56 -12.13 -1.97 -12.12
C LYS A 56 -13.18 -2.82 -11.38
N TYR A 57 -12.77 -3.90 -10.71
CA TYR A 57 -13.68 -4.94 -10.24
C TYR A 57 -13.77 -5.09 -8.71
N GLY A 58 -12.83 -4.52 -7.96
CA GLY A 58 -12.73 -4.78 -6.52
C GLY A 58 -12.10 -3.67 -5.70
N ARG A 59 -12.53 -2.40 -5.88
CA ARG A 59 -11.93 -1.24 -5.20
C ARG A 59 -11.80 -1.41 -3.68
N ALA A 60 -12.86 -1.83 -2.98
CA ALA A 60 -12.82 -1.97 -1.52
C ALA A 60 -11.78 -2.99 -1.04
N GLU A 61 -11.75 -4.17 -1.66
CA GLU A 61 -10.82 -5.24 -1.30
C GLU A 61 -9.39 -4.95 -1.74
N LEU A 62 -9.22 -4.35 -2.93
CA LEU A 62 -7.92 -3.88 -3.39
C LEU A 62 -7.36 -2.79 -2.47
N SER A 63 -8.19 -1.86 -2.00
CA SER A 63 -7.79 -0.86 -1.01
C SER A 63 -7.27 -1.48 0.28
N LYS A 64 -7.94 -2.51 0.82
CA LYS A 64 -7.46 -3.24 2.02
C LYS A 64 -6.11 -3.92 1.78
N VAL A 65 -5.93 -4.48 0.58
CA VAL A 65 -4.68 -5.15 0.20
C VAL A 65 -3.55 -4.13 0.04
N LEU A 66 -3.78 -3.03 -0.68
CA LEU A 66 -2.79 -1.98 -0.90
C LEU A 66 -2.48 -1.20 0.37
N ASP A 67 -3.40 -1.10 1.33
CA ASP A 67 -3.11 -0.55 2.66
C ASP A 67 -2.06 -1.39 3.42
N SER A 68 -1.90 -2.67 3.10
CA SER A 68 -0.78 -3.44 3.66
C SER A 68 0.59 -2.87 3.26
N VAL A 69 0.71 -2.21 2.11
CA VAL A 69 1.93 -1.46 1.74
C VAL A 69 2.17 -0.32 2.73
N ASN A 70 1.14 0.46 3.06
CA ASN A 70 1.24 1.53 4.07
C ASN A 70 1.67 1.00 5.43
N ARG A 71 1.16 -0.17 5.84
CA ARG A 71 1.58 -0.83 7.09
C ARG A 71 3.06 -1.21 7.07
N HIS A 72 3.56 -1.79 5.98
CA HIS A 72 4.97 -2.12 5.85
C HIS A 72 5.87 -0.89 5.79
N LEU A 73 5.43 0.19 5.13
CA LEU A 73 6.14 1.48 5.15
C LEU A 73 6.19 2.08 6.56
N CYS A 74 5.13 1.96 7.35
CA CYS A 74 5.16 2.34 8.77
C CYS A 74 6.18 1.54 9.57
N HIS A 75 6.26 0.21 9.35
CA HIS A 75 7.28 -0.62 9.99
C HIS A 75 8.70 -0.22 9.55
N TRP A 76 8.89 0.10 8.28
CA TRP A 76 10.15 0.62 7.75
C TRP A 76 10.53 1.96 8.41
N ILE A 77 9.61 2.94 8.53
CA ILE A 77 9.85 4.21 9.25
C ILE A 77 10.34 3.95 10.68
N ARG A 78 9.67 3.06 11.40
CA ARG A 78 10.04 2.70 12.78
C ARG A 78 11.43 2.08 12.87
N ARG A 79 11.86 1.37 11.84
CA ARG A 79 13.17 0.71 11.79
C ARG A 79 14.28 1.67 11.37
N LYS A 80 14.03 2.50 10.34
CA LYS A 80 14.95 3.53 9.81
C LYS A 80 15.21 4.63 10.84
N TYR A 81 14.16 5.15 11.46
CA TYR A 81 14.26 6.27 12.39
C TYR A 81 14.03 5.80 13.83
N LYS A 82 15.11 5.67 14.61
CA LYS A 82 15.07 5.15 15.98
C LYS A 82 14.11 5.91 16.91
N ARG A 83 13.90 7.22 16.68
CA ARG A 83 12.92 8.04 17.40
C ARG A 83 11.47 7.51 17.33
N TYR A 84 11.13 6.71 16.32
CA TYR A 84 9.80 6.12 16.13
C TYR A 84 9.72 4.62 16.50
N LYS A 85 10.81 3.99 16.95
CA LYS A 85 10.89 2.53 17.21
C LYS A 85 9.70 2.01 18.03
N HIS A 86 9.38 2.70 19.12
CA HIS A 86 8.30 2.37 20.05
C HIS A 86 7.05 3.26 19.87
N LYS A 87 6.97 4.05 18.79
CA LYS A 87 5.91 5.04 18.57
C LYS A 87 5.14 4.74 17.27
N PRO A 88 4.35 3.64 17.22
CA PRO A 88 3.67 3.23 15.99
C PRO A 88 2.64 4.26 15.52
N TYR A 89 1.92 4.91 16.44
CA TYR A 89 0.99 5.99 16.10
C TYR A 89 1.72 7.16 15.43
N GLN A 90 2.81 7.66 16.01
CA GLN A 90 3.58 8.77 15.44
C GLN A 90 4.20 8.42 14.09
N ALA A 91 4.65 7.17 13.89
CA ALA A 91 5.12 6.69 12.61
C ALA A 91 4.02 6.72 11.53
N ARG A 92 2.79 6.29 11.88
CA ARG A 92 1.62 6.38 10.99
C ARG A 92 1.27 7.83 10.68
N CYS A 93 1.22 8.70 11.68
CA CYS A 93 0.95 10.13 11.49
C CYS A 93 2.00 10.79 10.59
N LEU A 94 3.27 10.45 10.76
CA LEU A 94 4.34 10.90 9.87
C LEU A 94 4.10 10.43 8.44
N LEU A 95 3.86 9.13 8.23
CA LEU A 95 3.61 8.59 6.89
C LEU A 95 2.38 9.25 6.24
N LYS A 96 1.30 9.44 7.01
CA LYS A 96 0.09 10.14 6.55
C LYS A 96 0.42 11.58 6.14
N LYS A 97 1.15 12.33 6.97
CA LYS A 97 1.59 13.71 6.64
C LYS A 97 2.39 13.74 5.34
N ILE A 98 3.35 12.83 5.18
CA ILE A 98 4.15 12.71 3.95
C ILE A 98 3.26 12.41 2.74
N SER A 99 2.34 11.45 2.87
CA SER A 99 1.44 11.04 1.78
C SER A 99 0.49 12.15 1.35
N LEU A 100 0.04 13.00 2.27
CA LEU A 100 -0.83 14.13 1.96
C LEU A 100 -0.09 15.22 1.18
N GLY A 101 1.19 15.45 1.49
CA GLY A 101 2.04 16.41 0.77
C GLY A 101 2.62 15.87 -0.54
N ASN A 102 2.69 14.54 -0.71
CA ASN A 102 3.32 13.89 -1.86
C ASN A 102 2.42 12.77 -2.40
N ARG A 103 1.20 13.12 -2.82
CA ARG A 103 0.18 12.12 -3.23
C ARG A 103 0.61 11.27 -4.42
N ASP A 104 1.45 11.81 -5.31
CA ASP A 104 1.95 11.09 -6.48
C ASP A 104 3.17 10.19 -6.19
N LEU A 105 3.70 10.20 -4.96
CA LEU A 105 4.88 9.41 -4.63
C LEU A 105 4.63 7.91 -4.78
N PHE A 106 3.49 7.41 -4.28
CA PHE A 106 3.08 6.03 -4.50
C PHE A 106 1.82 5.95 -5.35
N ALA A 107 1.77 4.99 -6.26
CA ALA A 107 0.63 4.81 -7.15
C ALA A 107 -0.71 4.63 -6.40
N HIS A 108 -0.70 3.93 -5.25
CA HIS A 108 -1.90 3.74 -4.44
C HIS A 108 -2.29 4.99 -3.63
N TRP A 109 -1.36 5.89 -3.33
CA TRP A 109 -1.68 7.18 -2.70
C TRP A 109 -2.42 8.12 -3.65
N LYS A 110 -2.03 8.11 -4.93
CA LYS A 110 -2.68 8.91 -5.99
C LYS A 110 -4.17 8.61 -6.13
N VAL A 111 -4.57 7.36 -5.91
CA VAL A 111 -5.98 6.92 -5.96
C VAL A 111 -6.69 6.99 -4.60
N GLY A 112 -6.07 7.59 -3.58
CA GLY A 112 -6.68 7.85 -2.28
C GLY A 112 -6.50 6.75 -1.23
N ILE A 113 -5.68 5.72 -1.48
CA ILE A 113 -5.37 4.67 -0.50
C ILE A 113 -4.24 5.15 0.41
N LEU A 114 -4.58 6.11 1.27
CA LEU A 114 -3.63 6.78 2.15
C LEU A 114 -3.45 6.00 3.47
N PRO A 115 -2.28 6.13 4.15
CA PRO A 115 -2.09 5.57 5.48
C PRO A 115 -3.13 6.11 6.45
N SER A 116 -3.86 5.21 7.11
CA SER A 116 -4.77 5.59 8.18
C SER A 116 -3.99 5.86 9.47
N ALA A 117 -4.14 7.07 10.00
CA ALA A 117 -3.81 7.38 11.39
C ALA A 117 -5.02 6.95 12.21
N GLY A 118 -5.16 5.64 12.44
CA GLY A 118 -6.12 5.13 13.42
C GLY A 118 -5.80 5.67 14.80
#